data_AF-A0A7D9LQC7-F1
#
_entry.id   AF-A0A7D9LQC7-F1
#
_cell.length_a   1.000
_cell.length_b   1.000
_cell.length_c   1.000
_cell.angle_alpha   90.00
_cell.angle_beta   90.00
_cell.angle_gamma   90.00
#
_symmetry.space_group_name_H-M   'P 1'
#
loop_
_entity.id
_entity.type
_entity.pdbx_description
1 polymer ?
#
loop_
_entity_poly.entity_id
_entity_poly.type
_entity_poly.pdbx_seq_one_letter_code
_entity_poly.pdbx_strand_id
1 'polypeptide(L)'
;MSQFLRGKSKSILIHPSKELEMNKGLKWLIGVKARFVKPKEDGEDLFSEPHFRSLCTTTVNAHNMEKQLQAACSKIMDSLAIYQKEGSGWILNEILHLDLNMAKYTPLKGASHIPLLKKLKTKKVIINIKNSDN
;
A
#
# COMPACT_ATOMS: atom_id res chain seq x y z
N MET A 1 -13.36 10.75 -17.39
CA MET A 1 -12.30 9.93 -18.03
C MET A 1 -10.94 10.46 -17.59
N SER A 2 -10.28 9.80 -16.64
CA SER A 2 -8.92 10.16 -16.18
C SER A 2 -7.88 9.45 -17.07
N GLN A 3 -7.18 10.22 -17.91
CA GLN A 3 -6.26 9.67 -18.92
C GLN A 3 -4.78 9.70 -18.50
N PHE A 4 -4.47 10.20 -17.30
CA PHE A 4 -3.08 10.50 -16.91
C PHE A 4 -2.25 9.29 -16.41
N LEU A 5 -2.88 8.20 -15.95
CA LEU A 5 -2.13 7.05 -15.40
C LEU A 5 -1.78 5.97 -16.44
N ARG A 6 -2.39 5.98 -17.63
CA ARG A 6 -2.34 4.84 -18.56
C ARG A 6 -0.94 4.59 -19.16
N GLY A 7 -0.10 5.63 -19.25
CA GLY A 7 1.23 5.55 -19.84
C GLY A 7 2.35 5.08 -18.89
N LYS A 8 2.28 5.46 -17.59
CA LYS A 8 3.31 5.10 -16.60
C LYS A 8 3.03 3.79 -15.87
N SER A 9 1.80 3.25 -15.93
CA SER A 9 1.46 1.98 -15.27
C SER A 9 2.31 0.81 -15.76
N LYS A 10 2.64 0.72 -17.05
CA LYS A 10 3.40 -0.42 -17.58
C LYS A 10 4.82 -0.49 -16.99
N SER A 11 5.56 0.62 -16.96
CA SER A 11 6.91 0.66 -16.38
C SER A 11 6.88 0.43 -14.86
N ILE A 12 5.88 0.96 -14.17
CA ILE A 12 5.68 0.74 -12.72
C ILE A 12 5.29 -0.71 -12.42
N LEU A 13 4.61 -1.43 -13.31
CA LEU A 13 4.26 -2.84 -13.14
C LEU A 13 5.43 -3.79 -13.44
N ILE A 14 6.27 -3.45 -14.42
CA ILE A 14 7.42 -4.30 -14.82
C ILE A 14 8.44 -4.43 -13.68
N HIS A 15 8.73 -3.32 -12.98
CA HIS A 15 9.78 -3.31 -11.95
C HIS A 15 9.47 -4.23 -10.74
N PRO A 16 8.29 -4.15 -10.11
CA PRO A 16 7.95 -5.02 -8.98
C PRO A 16 7.64 -6.45 -9.42
N SER A 17 7.19 -6.67 -10.66
CA SER A 17 6.99 -8.04 -11.17
C SER A 17 8.32 -8.82 -11.21
N LYS A 18 9.38 -8.18 -11.70
CA LYS A 18 10.73 -8.75 -11.69
C LYS A 18 11.24 -8.99 -10.26
N GLU A 19 10.93 -8.08 -9.35
CA GLU A 19 11.32 -8.17 -7.95
C GLU A 19 10.51 -9.24 -7.17
N LEU A 20 9.30 -9.56 -7.64
CA LEU A 20 8.45 -10.63 -7.12
C LEU A 20 8.93 -12.01 -7.58
N GLU A 21 9.48 -12.13 -8.80
CA GLU A 21 10.09 -13.40 -9.23
C GLU A 21 11.35 -13.74 -8.41
N MET A 22 12.06 -12.73 -7.89
CA MET A 22 13.26 -12.91 -7.07
C MET A 22 12.97 -13.11 -5.57
N ASN A 23 11.77 -12.75 -5.07
CA ASN A 23 11.45 -12.77 -3.64
C ASN A 23 10.12 -13.50 -3.38
N LYS A 24 9.99 -14.23 -2.26
CA LYS A 24 8.77 -15.01 -1.90
C LYS A 24 7.49 -14.16 -1.66
N GLY A 25 7.58 -12.85 -1.85
CA GLY A 25 6.50 -11.87 -1.71
C GLY A 25 7.08 -10.46 -1.60
N LEU A 26 6.24 -9.47 -1.88
CA LEU A 26 6.55 -8.05 -1.74
C LEU A 26 5.50 -7.37 -0.86
N LYS A 27 5.95 -6.45 -0.02
CA LYS A 27 5.07 -5.53 0.71
C LYS A 27 5.33 -4.13 0.18
N TRP A 28 4.30 -3.43 -0.25
CA TRP A 28 4.45 -2.14 -0.91
C TRP A 28 3.33 -1.16 -0.59
N LEU A 29 3.59 0.13 -0.86
CA LEU A 29 2.60 1.20 -0.82
C LEU A 29 2.98 2.30 -1.82
N ILE A 30 1.99 3.07 -2.27
CA ILE A 30 2.19 4.26 -3.09
C ILE A 30 2.00 5.49 -2.21
N GLY A 31 2.96 6.40 -2.22
CA GLY A 31 2.86 7.74 -1.66
C GLY A 31 2.72 8.77 -2.77
N VAL A 32 1.88 9.78 -2.57
CA VAL A 32 1.72 10.92 -3.48
C VAL A 32 1.78 12.20 -2.65
N LYS A 33 2.74 13.07 -2.96
CA LYS A 33 2.76 14.46 -2.49
C LYS A 33 2.18 15.32 -3.58
N ALA A 34 1.12 16.06 -3.29
CA ALA A 34 0.46 16.92 -4.25
C ALA A 34 0.37 18.35 -3.71
N ARG A 35 0.45 19.32 -4.61
CA ARG A 35 0.25 20.74 -4.33
C ARG A 35 -1.17 21.12 -4.72
N PHE A 36 -1.87 21.75 -3.78
CA PHE A 36 -3.18 22.33 -3.97
C PHE A 36 -3.07 23.84 -3.90
N VAL A 37 -3.93 24.50 -4.68
CA VAL A 37 -4.09 25.95 -4.69
C VAL A 37 -5.51 26.30 -4.30
N LYS A 38 -5.66 27.32 -3.46
CA LYS A 38 -6.95 27.94 -3.16
C LYS A 38 -6.86 29.41 -3.58
N PRO A 39 -7.47 29.78 -4.72
CA PRO A 39 -7.44 31.15 -5.20
C PRO A 39 -8.24 32.06 -4.27
N LYS A 40 -7.73 33.27 -4.05
CA LYS A 40 -8.40 34.34 -3.30
C LYS A 40 -8.68 35.51 -4.24
N GLU A 41 -9.84 36.13 -4.10
CA GLU A 41 -10.27 37.25 -4.98
C GLU A 41 -9.44 38.54 -4.77
N ASP A 42 -8.86 38.75 -3.58
CA ASP A 42 -8.19 40.01 -3.19
C ASP A 42 -6.73 39.84 -2.68
N GLY A 43 -6.00 38.79 -3.09
CA GLY A 43 -4.63 38.61 -2.64
C GLY A 43 -3.87 37.42 -3.20
N GLU A 44 -2.80 37.02 -2.52
CA GLU A 44 -1.96 35.87 -2.92
C GLU A 44 -2.69 34.54 -2.74
N ASP A 45 -2.51 33.66 -3.74
CA ASP A 45 -3.00 32.29 -3.73
C ASP A 45 -2.48 31.51 -2.52
N LEU A 46 -3.37 30.77 -1.86
CA LEU A 46 -2.98 29.87 -0.78
C LEU A 46 -2.52 28.54 -1.37
N PHE A 47 -1.35 28.08 -0.94
CA PHE A 47 -0.81 26.78 -1.30
C PHE A 47 -0.86 25.81 -0.13
N SER A 48 -1.11 24.54 -0.44
CA SER A 48 -1.02 23.43 0.51
C SER A 48 -0.37 22.24 -0.16
N GLU A 49 0.50 21.53 0.56
CA GLU A 49 1.24 20.38 0.01
C GLU A 49 0.98 19.07 0.78
N PRO A 50 -0.27 18.57 0.81
CA PRO A 50 -0.61 17.34 1.51
C PRO A 50 0.06 16.09 0.92
N HIS A 51 0.25 15.10 1.80
CA HIS A 51 0.75 13.77 1.47
C HIS A 51 -0.38 12.74 1.58
N PHE A 52 -0.58 11.97 0.51
CA PHE A 52 -1.53 10.87 0.43
C PHE A 52 -0.79 9.56 0.31
N ARG A 53 -1.35 8.49 0.86
CA ARG A 53 -0.76 7.15 0.78
C ARG A 53 -1.82 6.12 0.43
N SER A 54 -1.47 5.10 -0.34
CA SER A 54 -2.31 3.91 -0.48
C SER A 54 -2.33 3.11 0.83
N LEU A 55 -3.14 2.05 0.87
CA LEU A 55 -2.95 1.01 1.88
C LEU A 55 -1.63 0.28 1.61
N CYS A 56 -1.04 -0.26 2.67
CA CYS A 56 0.12 -1.14 2.53
C CYS A 56 -0.35 -2.53 2.13
N THR A 57 0.07 -2.98 0.95
CA THR A 57 -0.40 -4.21 0.32
C THR A 57 0.71 -5.23 0.26
N THR A 58 0.37 -6.50 0.52
CA THR A 58 1.28 -7.62 0.34
C THR A 58 0.89 -8.40 -0.91
N THR A 59 1.84 -8.57 -1.82
CA THR A 59 1.70 -9.32 -3.06
C THR A 59 2.56 -10.57 -2.95
N VAL A 60 1.92 -11.74 -2.97
CA VAL A 60 2.60 -13.05 -3.02
C VAL A 60 2.45 -13.73 -4.39
N ASN A 61 1.46 -13.30 -5.18
CA ASN A 61 1.19 -13.83 -6.52
C ASN A 61 1.07 -12.65 -7.49
N ALA A 62 1.85 -12.70 -8.59
CA ALA A 62 1.88 -11.67 -9.62
C ALA A 62 0.51 -11.40 -10.24
N HIS A 63 -0.34 -12.42 -10.37
CA HIS A 63 -1.67 -12.28 -10.97
C HIS A 63 -2.59 -11.33 -10.17
N ASN A 64 -2.38 -11.21 -8.86
CA ASN A 64 -3.17 -10.29 -8.02
C ASN A 64 -2.64 -8.85 -8.05
N MET A 65 -1.44 -8.62 -8.60
CA MET A 65 -0.76 -7.35 -8.50
C MET A 65 -1.50 -6.23 -9.26
N GLU A 66 -2.02 -6.52 -10.46
CA GLU A 66 -2.74 -5.52 -11.25
C GLU A 66 -4.00 -5.02 -10.52
N LYS A 67 -4.79 -5.95 -9.96
CA LYS A 67 -5.98 -5.63 -9.17
C LYS A 67 -5.62 -4.82 -7.92
N GLN A 68 -4.53 -5.18 -7.25
CA GLN A 68 -4.03 -4.45 -6.08
C GLN A 68 -3.56 -3.04 -6.44
N LEU A 69 -2.88 -2.87 -7.58
CA LEU A 69 -2.47 -1.57 -8.08
C LEU A 69 -3.67 -0.68 -8.40
N GLN A 70 -4.70 -1.23 -9.06
CA GLN A 70 -5.92 -0.49 -9.35
C GLN A 70 -6.60 -0.01 -8.06
N ALA A 71 -6.70 -0.87 -7.04
CA ALA A 71 -7.26 -0.50 -5.75
C ALA A 71 -6.45 0.59 -5.04
N ALA A 72 -5.12 0.49 -5.08
CA ALA A 72 -4.22 1.52 -4.52
C ALA A 72 -4.39 2.87 -5.22
N CYS A 73 -4.46 2.88 -6.55
CA CYS A 73 -4.72 4.08 -7.35
C CYS A 73 -6.08 4.69 -7.01
N SER A 74 -7.16 3.90 -6.99
CA SER A 74 -8.48 4.39 -6.61
C SER A 74 -8.47 5.03 -5.22
N LYS A 75 -7.84 4.39 -4.23
CA LYS A 75 -7.76 4.95 -2.88
C LYS A 75 -7.06 6.31 -2.82
N ILE A 76 -6.00 6.51 -3.62
CA ILE A 76 -5.32 7.81 -3.71
C ILE A 76 -6.22 8.84 -4.40
N MET A 77 -6.86 8.47 -5.51
CA MET A 77 -7.80 9.35 -6.20
C MET A 77 -8.96 9.79 -5.31
N ASP A 78 -9.51 8.87 -4.53
CA ASP A 78 -10.58 9.16 -3.57
C ASP A 78 -10.06 10.11 -2.47
N SER A 79 -8.84 9.89 -1.96
CA SER A 79 -8.25 10.76 -0.94
C SER A 79 -8.00 12.18 -1.47
N LEU A 80 -7.56 12.32 -2.72
CA LEU A 80 -7.42 13.62 -3.39
C LEU A 80 -8.78 14.29 -3.57
N ALA A 81 -9.80 13.55 -4.00
CA ALA A 81 -11.14 14.09 -4.19
C ALA A 81 -11.81 14.51 -2.87
N ILE A 82 -11.60 13.75 -1.79
CA ILE A 82 -12.04 14.10 -0.43
C ILE A 82 -11.38 15.41 -0.01
N TYR A 83 -10.06 15.55 -0.22
CA TYR A 83 -9.35 16.78 0.11
C TYR A 83 -9.90 18.01 -0.63
N GLN A 84 -10.24 17.87 -1.92
CA GLN A 84 -10.88 18.93 -2.71
C GLN A 84 -12.29 19.29 -2.22
N LYS A 85 -13.08 18.29 -1.78
CA LYS A 85 -14.46 18.48 -1.33
C LYS A 85 -14.56 19.03 0.08
N GLU A 86 -13.75 18.52 1.00
CA GLU A 86 -13.82 18.86 2.43
C GLU A 86 -13.06 20.15 2.75
N GLY A 87 -12.00 20.46 2.00
CA GLY A 87 -11.31 21.72 2.14
C GLY A 87 -11.93 22.77 1.22
N SER A 88 -12.42 23.87 1.79
CA SER A 88 -13.24 24.90 1.13
C SER A 88 -12.56 25.55 -0.10
N GLY A 89 -12.65 24.93 -1.28
CA GLY A 89 -12.15 25.49 -2.54
C GLY A 89 -10.70 25.15 -2.91
N TRP A 90 -10.17 24.01 -2.46
CA TRP A 90 -8.85 23.56 -2.91
C TRP A 90 -8.93 22.91 -4.29
N ILE A 91 -8.09 23.39 -5.20
CA ILE A 91 -7.92 22.86 -6.55
C ILE A 91 -6.57 22.14 -6.60
N LEU A 92 -6.55 20.92 -7.15
CA LEU A 92 -5.28 20.22 -7.37
C LEU A 92 -4.49 20.98 -8.44
N ASN A 93 -3.33 21.50 -8.06
CA ASN A 93 -2.44 22.23 -8.97
C ASN A 93 -1.48 21.25 -9.67
N GLU A 94 -0.69 20.50 -8.88
CA GLU A 94 0.29 19.57 -9.43
C GLU A 94 0.60 18.41 -8.47
N ILE A 95 1.17 17.33 -9.00
CA ILE A 95 1.76 16.25 -8.20
C ILE A 95 3.26 16.50 -8.11
N LEU A 96 3.75 16.74 -6.89
CA LEU A 96 5.16 17.01 -6.60
C LEU A 96 5.99 15.73 -6.62
N HIS A 97 5.50 14.69 -5.93
CA HIS A 97 6.19 13.40 -5.82
C HIS A 97 5.20 12.25 -5.91
N LEU A 98 5.66 11.15 -6.51
CA LEU A 98 4.99 9.85 -6.51
C LEU A 98 6.04 8.79 -6.18
N ASP A 99 5.88 8.19 -5.00
CA ASP A 99 6.83 7.23 -4.45
C ASP A 99 6.20 5.85 -4.40
N LEU A 100 6.88 4.84 -4.93
CA LEU A 100 6.54 3.44 -4.73
C LEU A 100 7.51 2.86 -3.70
N ASN A 101 7.03 2.69 -2.48
CA ASN A 101 7.82 2.13 -1.39
C ASN A 101 7.60 0.62 -1.35
N MET A 102 8.68 -0.16 -1.46
CA MET A 102 8.63 -1.62 -1.50
C MET A 102 9.62 -2.22 -0.51
N ALA A 103 9.24 -3.35 0.07
CA ALA A 103 10.06 -4.15 0.96
C ALA A 103 9.85 -5.63 0.65
N LYS A 104 10.92 -6.42 0.76
CA LYS A 104 10.84 -7.88 0.64
C LYS A 104 9.95 -8.43 1.75
N TYR A 105 8.93 -9.18 1.37
CA TYR A 105 8.07 -9.85 2.33
C TYR A 105 8.57 -11.28 2.55
N THR A 106 9.11 -11.51 3.75
CA THR A 106 9.39 -12.86 4.22
C THR A 106 8.23 -13.27 5.13
N PRO A 107 7.33 -14.19 4.71
CA PRO A 107 6.30 -14.67 5.60
C PRO A 107 6.96 -15.29 6.82
N LEU A 108 6.38 -15.06 8.00
CA LEU A 108 6.79 -15.79 9.20
C LEU A 108 6.65 -17.28 8.88
N LYS A 109 7.71 -18.07 9.12
CA LYS A 109 7.58 -19.53 9.10
C LYS A 109 6.45 -19.87 10.06
N GLY A 110 5.38 -20.46 9.54
CA GLY A 110 4.38 -21.11 10.38
C GLY A 110 5.13 -22.13 11.24
N ALA A 111 5.24 -21.87 12.54
CA ALA A 111 5.78 -22.87 13.46
C ALA A 111 4.67 -23.90 13.68
N SER A 112 4.72 -25.00 12.94
CA SER A 112 3.95 -26.19 13.27
C SER A 112 4.49 -26.70 14.61
N HIS A 113 3.68 -26.54 15.67
CA HIS A 113 3.96 -26.94 17.04
C HIS A 113 5.00 -26.08 17.81
N ILE A 114 4.49 -25.22 18.68
CA ILE A 114 5.27 -24.56 19.73
C ILE A 114 5.35 -25.52 20.94
N PRO A 115 6.53 -25.94 21.40
CA PRO A 115 6.64 -26.84 22.54
C PRO A 115 6.13 -26.17 23.83
N LEU A 116 5.25 -26.85 24.58
CA LEU A 116 4.82 -26.34 25.89
C LEU A 116 5.99 -26.24 26.86
N LEU A 117 5.94 -25.20 27.67
CA LEU A 117 6.73 -25.07 28.88
C LEU A 117 6.48 -26.28 29.80
N LYS A 118 7.57 -26.81 30.41
CA LYS A 118 7.54 -28.04 31.21
C LYS A 118 6.42 -28.06 32.27
N LYS A 119 6.23 -26.94 32.99
CA LYS A 119 5.19 -26.78 34.02
C LYS A 119 3.77 -27.05 33.51
N LEU A 120 3.49 -26.69 32.26
CA LEU A 120 2.18 -26.84 31.64
C LEU A 120 2.00 -28.24 31.05
N LYS A 121 3.07 -28.82 30.48
CA LYS A 121 3.08 -30.20 29.99
C LYS A 121 2.82 -31.21 31.10
N THR A 122 3.36 -30.98 32.31
CA THR A 122 3.15 -31.86 33.47
C THR A 122 1.69 -31.89 33.92
N LYS A 123 0.98 -30.77 33.81
CA LYS A 123 -0.43 -30.67 34.23
C LYS A 123 -1.37 -31.46 33.31
N LYS A 124 -0.97 -31.77 32.07
CA LYS A 124 -1.77 -32.50 31.05
C LYS A 124 -3.17 -31.92 30.75
N VAL A 125 -3.46 -30.68 31.18
CA VAL A 125 -4.76 -30.01 30.95
C VAL A 125 -4.82 -29.34 29.56
N ILE A 126 -3.68 -29.20 28.87
CA ILE A 126 -3.59 -28.50 27.59
C ILE A 126 -3.19 -29.50 26.50
N ILE A 127 -4.01 -29.56 25.44
CA ILE A 127 -3.74 -30.36 24.25
C ILE A 127 -2.88 -29.53 23.29
N ASN A 128 -1.65 -29.99 23.02
CA ASN A 128 -0.78 -29.35 22.02
C ASN A 128 -0.93 -30.05 20.67
N ILE A 129 -1.81 -29.51 19.84
CA ILE A 129 -2.04 -30.09 18.51
C ILE A 129 -0.77 -29.92 17.69
N LYS A 130 -0.20 -31.05 17.25
CA LYS A 130 0.91 -31.08 16.30
C LYS A 130 0.31 -31.11 14.90
N ASN A 131 0.42 -30.00 14.17
CA ASN A 131 0.14 -30.03 12.73
C ASN A 131 1.25 -30.81 12.04
N SER A 132 0.87 -31.89 11.37
CA SER A 132 1.74 -32.75 10.56
C SER A 132 1.58 -32.46 9.06
N ASP A 133 0.83 -31.41 8.72
CA ASP A 133 0.50 -31.10 7.34
C ASP A 133 1.73 -30.52 6.63
N ASN A 134 2.07 -31.18 5.53
CA ASN A 134 3.22 -30.91 4.66
C ASN A 134 2.76 -30.09 3.44
#